data_AF-A0A6G2VQN1-F1
#
_entry.id   AF-A0A6G2VQN1-F1
#
_cell.length_a   1.000
_cell.length_b   1.000
_cell.length_c   1.000
_cell.angle_alpha   90.00
_cell.angle_beta   90.00
_cell.angle_gamma   90.00
#
_symmetry.space_group_name_H-M   'P 1'
#
loop_
_entity.id
_entity.type
_entity.pdbx_description
1 polymer ?
#
loop_
_entity_poly.entity_id
_entity_poly.type
_entity_poly.pdbx_seq_one_letter_code
_entity_poly.pdbx_strand_id
1 'polypeptide(L)' 'MGGVISADDPKWIEPFSGLTEVQFARLVALVRRRGGDVQRGRPWRLSLEDRVLLVATYWRTNLT' A
#
# COMPACT_ATOMS: atom_id res chain seq x y z
N MET A 1 1.27 -6.47 22.06
CA MET A 1 1.87 -7.03 20.82
C MET A 1 1.46 -6.12 19.68
N GLY A 2 2.38 -5.32 19.13
CA GLY A 2 2.06 -4.41 18.02
C GLY A 2 1.82 -5.21 16.74
N GLY A 3 0.67 -5.02 16.11
CA GLY A 3 0.38 -5.63 14.81
C GLY A 3 1.21 -5.01 13.70
N VAL A 4 1.62 -5.82 12.72
CA VAL A 4 2.21 -5.32 11.47
C VAL A 4 1.08 -4.72 10.63
N ILE A 5 1.25 -3.47 10.20
CA ILE A 5 0.35 -2.82 9.24
C ILE A 5 0.64 -3.41 7.87
N SER A 6 -0.34 -4.09 7.28
CA SER A 6 -0.23 -4.71 5.96
C SER A 6 -1.53 -4.57 5.19
N ALA A 7 -1.42 -4.47 3.88
CA ALA A 7 -2.56 -4.43 2.97
C ALA A 7 -3.29 -5.79 2.87
N ASP A 8 -2.69 -6.88 3.36
CA ASP A 8 -3.35 -8.20 3.44
C ASP A 8 -4.45 -8.25 4.51
N ASP A 9 -4.44 -7.31 5.47
CA ASP A 9 -5.50 -7.14 6.45
C ASP A 9 -6.28 -5.85 6.16
N PRO A 10 -7.47 -5.94 5.54
CA PRO A 10 -8.20 -4.78 5.04
C PRO A 10 -8.55 -3.74 6.12
N LYS A 11 -8.56 -4.14 7.41
CA LYS A 11 -8.80 -3.22 8.53
C LYS A 11 -7.80 -2.06 8.57
N TRP A 12 -6.64 -2.20 7.91
CA TRP A 12 -5.61 -1.18 7.85
C TRP A 12 -5.76 -0.23 6.65
N ILE A 13 -6.52 -0.59 5.62
CA ILE A 13 -6.58 0.20 4.38
C ILE A 13 -7.26 1.54 4.63
N GLU A 14 -8.49 1.55 5.11
CA GLU A 14 -9.26 2.78 5.27
C GLU A 14 -8.70 3.73 6.35
N PRO A 15 -8.27 3.26 7.54
CA PRO A 15 -7.69 4.13 8.55
C PRO A 15 -6.40 4.81 8.11
N PHE A 16 -5.57 4.16 7.31
CA PHE A 16 -4.26 4.70 6.93
C PHE A 16 -4.23 5.38 5.56
N SER A 17 -4.97 4.89 4.58
CA SER A 17 -5.00 5.48 3.23
C SER A 17 -6.14 6.47 3.00
N GLY A 18 -7.23 6.37 3.76
CA GLY A 18 -8.46 7.14 3.53
C GLY A 18 -9.26 6.68 2.31
N LEU A 19 -8.88 5.54 1.73
CA LEU A 19 -9.56 4.90 0.62
C LEU A 19 -10.37 3.72 1.14
N THR A 20 -11.53 3.48 0.54
CA THR A 20 -12.21 2.19 0.72
C THR A 20 -11.37 1.08 0.08
N GLU A 21 -11.58 -0.18 0.50
CA GLU A 21 -10.88 -1.34 -0.08
C GLU A 21 -10.98 -1.37 -1.62
N VAL A 22 -12.16 -1.03 -2.17
CA VAL A 22 -12.40 -0.98 -3.62
C VAL A 22 -11.60 0.13 -4.30
N GLN A 23 -11.54 1.33 -3.70
CA GLN A 23 -10.74 2.44 -4.21
C GLN A 23 -9.25 2.12 -4.15
N PHE A 24 -8.80 1.48 -3.07
CA PHE A 24 -7.42 1.04 -2.90
C PHE A 24 -7.03 0.00 -3.96
N ALA A 25 -7.85 -1.02 -4.18
CA ALA A 25 -7.61 -2.03 -5.23
C ALA A 25 -7.50 -1.40 -6.63
N ARG A 26 -8.34 -0.39 -6.93
CA ARG A 26 -8.25 0.37 -8.19
C ARG A 26 -6.93 1.14 -8.30
N LEU A 27 -6.47 1.75 -7.22
CA LEU A 27 -5.19 2.45 -7.17
C LEU A 27 -4.02 1.48 -7.40
N VAL A 28 -3.98 0.34 -6.69
CA VAL A 28 -2.96 -0.70 -6.89
C VAL A 28 -2.93 -1.17 -8.35
N ALA A 29 -4.09 -1.44 -8.95
CA ALA A 29 -4.18 -1.83 -10.35
C ALA A 29 -3.65 -0.76 -11.31
N LEU A 30 -3.92 0.52 -11.03
CA LEU A 30 -3.38 1.65 -11.79
C LEU A 30 -1.84 1.72 -11.68
N VAL A 31 -1.31 1.58 -10.46
CA VAL A 31 0.13 1.59 -10.19
C VAL A 31 0.83 0.44 -10.91
N ARG A 32 0.25 -0.78 -10.87
CA ARG A 32 0.77 -1.94 -11.60
C ARG A 32 0.83 -1.67 -13.10
N ARG A 33 -0.26 -1.15 -13.70
CA ARG A 33 -0.31 -0.78 -15.13
C ARG A 33 0.71 0.28 -15.52
N ARG A 34 1.07 1.19 -14.60
CA ARG A 34 2.07 2.23 -14.82
C ARG A 34 3.51 1.80 -14.51
N GLY A 35 3.75 0.51 -14.23
CA GLY A 35 5.09 -0.02 -13.99
C GLY A 35 5.59 0.15 -12.55
N GLY A 36 4.72 0.47 -11.58
CA GLY A 36 5.11 0.52 -10.17
C GLY A 36 5.48 -0.85 -9.58
N ASP A 37 5.26 -1.93 -10.33
CA ASP A 37 5.56 -3.31 -9.94
C ASP A 37 6.73 -3.94 -10.69
N VAL A 38 7.66 -3.12 -11.21
CA VAL A 38 8.89 -3.65 -11.82
C VAL A 38 9.73 -4.37 -10.75
N GLN A 39 9.89 -5.68 -10.91
CA GLN A 39 10.63 -6.54 -10.00
C GLN A 39 12.12 -6.53 -10.38
N ARG A 40 12.95 -5.92 -9.53
CA ARG A 40 14.41 -6.09 -9.54
C ARG A 40 14.77 -6.87 -8.28
N GLY A 41 15.36 -8.04 -8.46
CA GLY A 41 15.53 -9.13 -7.48
C GLY A 41 16.03 -8.72 -6.09
N ARG A 42 15.11 -8.27 -5.24
CA ARG A 42 15.36 -8.04 -3.82
C ARG A 42 14.48 -8.99 -3.01
N PRO A 43 15.06 -9.93 -2.25
CA PRO A 43 14.30 -10.95 -1.52
C PRO A 43 13.42 -10.38 -0.40
N TRP A 44 13.65 -9.13 0.01
CA TRP A 44 12.94 -8.48 1.13
C TRP A 44 12.02 -7.34 0.68
N ARG A 45 11.54 -7.35 -0.56
CA ARG A 45 10.62 -6.31 -1.04
C ARG A 45 9.22 -6.56 -0.50
N LEU A 46 8.64 -5.50 0.05
CA LEU A 46 7.20 -5.41 0.30
C LEU A 46 6.41 -5.70 -0.99
N SER A 47 5.21 -6.27 -0.82
CA SER A 47 4.23 -6.43 -1.89
C SER A 47 3.92 -5.08 -2.55
N LEU A 48 3.32 -5.08 -3.74
CA LEU A 48 2.92 -3.81 -4.37
C LEU A 48 1.90 -3.08 -3.49
N GLU A 49 0.98 -3.84 -2.95
CA GLU A 49 -0.11 -3.45 -2.09
C GLU A 49 0.43 -2.78 -0.80
N ASP A 50 1.36 -3.41 -0.09
CA ASP A 50 2.00 -2.84 1.10
C ASP A 50 2.79 -1.56 0.79
N ARG A 51 3.47 -1.51 -0.37
CA ARG A 51 4.17 -0.29 -0.82
C ARG A 51 3.19 0.85 -1.09
N VAL A 52 2.07 0.56 -1.74
CA VAL A 52 1.03 1.55 -2.01
C VAL A 52 0.39 2.03 -0.70
N LEU A 53 0.11 1.12 0.24
CA LEU A 53 -0.39 1.46 1.56
C LEU A 53 0.59 2.35 2.32
N LEU A 54 1.89 2.03 2.31
CA LEU A 54 2.93 2.84 2.92
C LEU A 54 2.96 4.28 2.35
N VAL A 55 2.98 4.42 1.03
CA VAL A 55 3.00 5.74 0.38
C VAL A 55 1.73 6.52 0.64
N ALA A 56 0.57 5.87 0.59
CA ALA A 56 -0.71 6.50 0.90
C ALA A 56 -0.78 6.97 2.36
N THR A 57 -0.27 6.15 3.27
CA THR A 57 -0.15 6.48 4.70
C THR A 57 0.73 7.71 4.88
N TYR A 58 1.96 7.66 4.35
CA TYR A 58 2.92 8.76 4.41
C TYR A 58 2.33 10.08 3.89
N TRP A 59 1.64 10.03 2.76
CA TRP A 59 0.98 11.19 2.17
C TRP A 59 -0.15 11.73 3.05
N ARG A 60 -0.98 10.86 3.62
CA ARG A 60 -2.14 11.26 4.42
C ARG A 60 -1.74 11.83 5.78
N THR A 61 -0.74 11.24 6.43
CA THR A 61 -0.36 11.60 7.80
C THR A 61 0.70 12.71 7.85
N ASN A 62 1.18 13.19 6.69
CA ASN A 62 2.17 14.26 6.56
C ASN A 62 3.32 14.09 7.57
N LEU A 63 3.87 12.87 7.63
CA LEU A 63 4.98 12.52 8.51
C LEU A 63 6.27 13.16 7.95
N THR A 64 6.39 14.47 8.14
CA THR A 64 7.62 15.25 7.94
C THR A 64 8.12 15.77 9.27
#